data_AF-A0A853ESI3-F1
#
_entry.id   AF-A0A853ESI3-F1
#
_cell.length_a   1.000
_cell.length_b   1.000
_cell.length_c   1.000
_cell.angle_alpha   90.00
_cell.angle_beta   90.00
_cell.angle_gamma   90.00
#
_symmetry.space_group_name_H-M   'P 1'
#
loop_
_entity.id
_entity.type
_entity.pdbx_description
1 polymer ?
#
loop_
_entity_poly.entity_id
_entity_poly.type
_entity_poly.pdbx_seq_one_letter_code
_entity_poly.pdbx_strand_id
1 'polypeptide(L)' 'MTVPLPIAETAEPRSAERAQTGRHGEDLAAAYLTDIGWQVLDRNWRPGSGLRGELDLIALETSPHGARPS' A
#
# COMPACT_ATOMS: atom_id res chain seq x y z
N MET A 1 24.92 45.67 5.41
CA MET A 1 24.24 44.65 6.25
C MET A 1 23.14 44.04 5.39
N THR A 2 23.37 42.85 4.84
CA THR A 2 22.34 42.08 4.14
C THR A 2 22.07 40.84 4.96
N VAL A 3 20.85 40.72 5.48
CA VAL A 3 20.38 39.51 6.15
C VAL A 3 19.71 38.66 5.06
N PRO A 4 20.13 37.40 4.82
CA PRO A 4 19.36 36.53 3.94
C PRO A 4 18.13 36.01 4.71
N LEU A 5 16.99 35.93 4.03
CA LEU A 5 15.80 35.24 4.55
C LEU A 5 16.05 33.73 4.54
N PRO A 6 15.72 32.98 5.61
CA PRO A 6 15.64 31.53 5.53
C PRO A 6 14.29 31.19 4.89
N ILE A 7 14.31 30.70 3.64
CA ILE A 7 13.18 29.95 3.09
C ILE A 7 13.66 28.55 2.76
N ALA A 8 13.96 27.80 3.82
CA ALA A 8 13.92 26.35 3.79
C ALA A 8 12.52 25.91 4.26
N GLU A 9 11.65 25.69 3.27
CA GLU A 9 10.89 24.45 3.09
C GLU A 9 10.44 23.69 4.36
N THR A 10 9.17 23.81 4.73
CA THR A 10 8.48 22.80 5.55
C THR A 10 7.04 22.59 5.07
N ALA A 11 6.87 22.04 3.87
CA ALA A 11 5.84 21.02 3.73
C ALA A 11 6.39 19.72 4.38
N GLU A 12 5.66 18.62 4.40
CA GLU A 12 6.19 17.29 4.81
C GLU A 12 6.21 16.88 6.31
N PRO A 13 5.13 17.13 7.09
CA PRO A 13 4.75 16.15 8.14
C PRO A 13 3.52 15.32 7.77
N ARG A 14 2.54 15.92 7.05
CA ARG A 14 1.28 15.26 6.67
C ARG A 14 1.43 14.20 5.59
N SER A 15 2.39 14.33 4.68
CA SER A 15 2.65 13.38 3.59
C SER A 15 3.27 12.10 4.11
N ALA A 16 4.25 12.21 5.01
CA ALA A 16 4.89 11.07 5.68
C ALA A 16 3.91 10.29 6.56
N GLU A 17 3.04 11.00 7.31
CA GLU A 17 1.98 10.37 8.12
C GLU A 17 0.99 9.60 7.25
N ARG A 18 0.53 10.19 6.13
CA ARG A 18 -0.35 9.52 5.16
C ARG A 18 0.29 8.30 4.52
N ALA A 19 1.58 8.37 4.18
CA ALA A 19 2.32 7.24 3.62
C ALA A 19 2.42 6.08 4.63
N GLN A 20 2.61 6.40 5.92
CA GLN A 20 2.64 5.40 6.98
C GLN A 20 1.26 4.75 7.21
N THR A 21 0.18 5.54 7.20
CA THR A 21 -1.19 5.03 7.25
C THR A 21 -1.50 4.11 6.06
N GLY A 22 -1.08 4.50 4.84
CA GLY A 22 -1.25 3.69 3.64
C GLY A 22 -0.56 2.33 3.76
N ARG A 23 0.72 2.32 4.17
CA ARG A 23 1.49 1.09 4.35
C ARG A 23 0.88 0.17 5.41
N HIS A 24 0.41 0.74 6.52
CA HIS A 24 -0.23 -0.04 7.57
C HIS A 24 -1.55 -0.67 7.10
N GLY A 25 -2.35 0.06 6.31
CA GLY A 25 -3.57 -0.48 5.72
C GLY A 25 -3.29 -1.64 4.75
N GLU A 26 -2.25 -1.50 3.92
CA GLU A 26 -1.81 -2.55 3.01
C GLU A 26 -1.32 -3.81 3.76
N ASP A 27 -0.56 -3.64 4.83
CA ASP A 27 -0.11 -4.75 5.68
C ASP A 27 -1.29 -5.48 6.34
N LEU A 28 -2.28 -4.74 6.84
CA LEU A 28 -3.48 -5.32 7.44
C LEU A 28 -4.31 -6.08 6.41
N ALA A 29 -4.46 -5.54 5.19
CA ALA A 29 -5.16 -6.20 4.10
C ALA A 29 -4.45 -7.51 3.69
N ALA A 30 -3.12 -7.48 3.55
CA ALA A 30 -2.33 -8.67 3.21
C ALA A 30 -2.42 -9.75 4.29
N ALA A 31 -2.36 -9.35 5.56
CA ALA A 31 -2.53 -10.26 6.69
C ALA A 31 -3.91 -10.90 6.70
N TYR A 32 -4.97 -10.10 6.53
CA TYR A 32 -6.35 -10.61 6.48
C TYR A 32 -6.56 -11.60 5.34
N LEU A 33 -6.11 -11.27 4.12
CA LEU A 33 -6.26 -12.16 2.96
C LEU A 33 -5.51 -13.48 3.16
N THR A 34 -4.31 -13.43 3.73
CA THR A 34 -3.54 -14.64 4.05
C THR A 34 -4.23 -15.48 5.13
N ASP A 35 -4.79 -14.85 6.15
CA ASP A 35 -5.51 -15.53 7.24
C ASP A 35 -6.75 -16.29 6.75
N ILE A 36 -7.50 -15.70 5.80
CA ILE A 36 -8.64 -16.39 5.15
C ILE A 36 -8.21 -17.39 4.06
N GLY A 37 -6.91 -17.68 3.94
CA GLY A 37 -6.37 -18.70 3.04
C GLY A 37 -6.31 -18.27 1.57
N TRP A 38 -6.19 -16.98 1.29
CA TRP A 38 -5.86 -16.45 -0.03
C TRP A 38 -4.36 -16.26 -0.16
N GLN A 39 -3.85 -16.36 -1.39
CA GLN A 39 -2.45 -16.14 -1.70
C GLN A 39 -2.24 -14.69 -2.17
N VAL A 40 -1.43 -13.91 -1.46
CA VAL A 40 -0.95 -12.61 -1.96
C VAL A 40 0.04 -12.86 -3.10
N LEU A 41 -0.24 -12.30 -4.27
CA LEU A 41 0.57 -12.44 -5.48
C LEU A 41 1.54 -11.27 -5.67
N ASP A 42 1.07 -10.05 -5.42
CA ASP A 42 1.88 -8.84 -5.59
C ASP A 42 1.38 -7.70 -4.68
N ARG A 43 2.27 -6.76 -4.39
CA ARG A 43 2.04 -5.57 -3.56
C ARG A 43 2.61 -4.35 -4.27
N ASN A 44 1.93 -3.21 -4.19
CA ASN A 44 2.34 -1.98 -4.89
C ASN A 44 2.56 -2.21 -6.40
N TRP A 45 1.70 -3.02 -7.01
CA TRP A 45 1.83 -3.42 -8.40
C TRP A 45 1.63 -2.23 -9.34
N ARG A 46 2.49 -2.15 -10.36
CA ARG A 46 2.42 -1.17 -11.42
C ARG A 46 2.50 -1.88 -12.77
N PRO A 47 1.68 -1.50 -13.75
CA PRO A 47 1.74 -2.08 -15.08
C PRO A 47 3.04 -1.70 -15.80
N GLY A 48 3.48 -2.58 -16.70
CA GLY A 48 4.58 -2.31 -17.64
C GLY A 48 4.23 -1.26 -18.71
N SER A 49 5.18 -0.97 -19.60
CA SER A 49 5.06 0.11 -20.59
C SER A 49 3.78 0.02 -21.42
N GLY A 50 2.91 1.02 -21.30
CA GLY A 50 1.70 1.18 -22.11
C GLY A 50 0.38 1.18 -21.34
N LEU A 51 0.34 0.62 -20.12
CA LEU A 51 -0.81 0.76 -19.22
C LEU A 51 -0.53 1.83 -18.16
N ARG A 52 -1.59 2.50 -17.70
CA ARG A 52 -1.55 3.43 -16.57
C ARG A 52 -2.33 2.84 -15.40
N GLY A 53 -1.93 3.19 -14.18
CA GLY A 53 -2.59 2.78 -12.94
C GLY A 53 -1.62 2.15 -11.95
N GLU A 54 -2.14 1.82 -10.78
CA GLU A 54 -1.46 1.09 -9.72
C GLU A 54 -2.49 0.27 -8.96
N LEU A 55 -2.04 -0.83 -8.37
CA LEU A 55 -2.84 -1.63 -7.44
C LEU A 55 -2.00 -1.83 -6.17
N ASP A 56 -2.56 -1.51 -5.02
CA ASP A 56 -1.83 -1.66 -3.75
C ASP A 56 -1.59 -3.13 -3.39
N LEU A 57 -2.51 -4.02 -3.78
CA LEU A 57 -2.46 -5.44 -3.44
C LEU A 57 -3.16 -6.30 -4.51
N ILE A 58 -2.53 -7.39 -4.90
CA ILE A 58 -3.09 -8.43 -5.77
C ILE A 58 -3.10 -9.74 -4.98
N ALA A 59 -4.26 -10.38 -4.87
CA ALA A 59 -4.40 -11.67 -4.20
C ALA A 59 -5.27 -12.62 -5.02
N LEU A 60 -5.00 -13.91 -4.85
CA LEU A 60 -5.72 -15.01 -5.47
C LEU A 60 -6.41 -15.84 -4.39
N GLU A 61 -7.70 -16.05 -4.55
CA GLU A 61 -8.41 -17.05 -3.76
C GLU A 61 -7.92 -18.44 -4.16
N THR A 62 -7.17 -19.10 -3.26
CA THR A 62 -6.63 -20.45 -3.51
C THR A 62 -7.54 -21.56 -3.01
N SER A 63 -8.49 -21.22 -2.13
CA SER A 63 -9.50 -22.15 -1.63
C SER A 63 -10.81 -21.91 -2.38
N PRO A 64 -11.38 -22.88 -3.11
CA PRO A 64 -12.72 -22.74 -3.64
C PRO A 64 -13.68 -22.62 -2.45
N HIS A 65 -14.14 -21.41 -2.10
CA HIS A 65 -14.96 -21.24 -0.91
C HIS A 65 -16.29 -21.98 -1.02
N GLY A 66 -16.31 -23.13 -0.33
CA GLY A 66 -17.48 -23.82 0.19
C GLY A 66 -17.23 -24.47 1.56
N ALA A 67 -15.99 -24.55 2.06
CA ALA A 67 -15.70 -25.15 3.35
C ALA A 67 -15.10 -24.11 4.30
N ARG A 68 -15.92 -23.58 5.21
CA ARG A 68 -15.42 -22.92 6.42
C ARG A 68 -14.54 -23.92 7.19
N PRO A 69 -13.33 -23.55 7.65
CA PRO A 69 -12.61 -24.37 8.61
C PRO A 69 -13.40 -24.40 9.94
N SER A 70 -13.59 -25.62 10.45
CA SER A 70 -14.28 -25.97 11.70
C SER A 70 -13.51 -25.59 12.96
#